data_AF-A0A7X7ZAD5-F1
#
_entry.id   AF-A0A7X7ZAD5-F1
#
_cell.length_a   1.000
_cell.length_b   1.000
_cell.length_c   1.000
_cell.angle_alpha   90.00
_cell.angle_beta   90.00
_cell.angle_gamma   90.00
#
_symmetry.space_group_name_H-M   'P 1'
#
loop_
_entity.id
_entity.type
_entity.pdbx_description
1 polymer ?
#
loop_
_entity_poly.entity_id
_entity_poly.type
_entity_poly.pdbx_seq_one_letter_code
_entity_poly.pdbx_strand_id
1 'polypeptide(L)'
;MKEIPSSHTESPWFKDTFEQYYHSIRNYCYFATGDADMADAFTQDVFIKLWVLRRKVRQHAIKTILYAIANRIVRKGFVDLKPEFHFVREFVWDEKLGRVDSPFIDDEDYKLLQDNLAEIPRLRRTAFLMNQIEGMSPVEISNRLNLRITAVENFIKEIGESLCKQLYAKVSTTKTGYQIEKLEDCPSRLHAIMQRLRVPFSLPEAKAWEMLSQGIADMNRNHRLRHRLMNLGAVLLLLIAVVSVIYDWQFAFATIEAPCGKNAYGRLPDSTVVVLNAGTSISHRKFGFATRRLVALNGEAFFDVKKGELPFRLVVGMDTLCVKEARFNVYSRSEMFMVECLTGEVLVSTQRFPEGKVKSGYGFAIHQSAGNIQLFGINTMEAVSWIRGSYYYVEAPLRMVLDELERQFCIEIQTEGVNIDQCLFSGHFAKTDLKQALNCVCNPLGLKFIIDQKGSTITITSND
;
A
#
# COMPACT_ATOMS: atom_id res chain seq x y z
N MET A 1 26.19 12.39 34.84
CA MET A 1 25.64 13.24 33.76
C MET A 1 24.29 12.67 33.38
N LYS A 2 23.18 13.27 33.82
CA LYS A 2 21.84 12.69 33.68
C LYS A 2 21.23 13.06 32.32
N GLU A 3 20.83 12.04 31.56
CA GLU A 3 19.87 12.20 30.47
C GLU A 3 18.54 12.70 31.04
N ILE A 4 17.85 13.55 30.29
CA ILE A 4 16.59 14.18 30.71
C ILE A 4 15.44 13.15 30.57
N PRO A 5 14.71 12.80 31.64
CA PRO A 5 13.68 11.75 31.62
C PRO A 5 12.48 12.09 30.74
N SER A 6 11.87 11.04 30.15
CA SER A 6 10.87 11.12 29.09
C SER A 6 9.41 10.95 29.55
N SER A 7 9.01 11.49 30.69
CA SER A 7 7.60 11.46 31.14
C SER A 7 6.88 12.78 30.85
N HIS A 8 5.62 12.66 30.47
CA HIS A 8 4.73 13.73 30.05
C HIS A 8 4.49 14.79 31.12
N THR A 9 4.19 16.01 30.64
CA THR A 9 3.75 17.22 31.35
C THR A 9 4.76 17.78 32.34
N GLU A 10 5.28 18.97 32.00
CA GLU A 10 6.18 19.77 32.84
C GLU A 10 7.51 19.10 33.15
N SER A 11 8.42 19.15 32.19
CA SER A 11 9.83 18.98 32.56
C SER A 11 10.29 20.33 33.12
N PRO A 12 10.57 20.46 34.43
CA PRO A 12 10.89 21.75 35.04
C PRO A 12 12.00 22.47 34.27
N TRP A 13 13.00 21.70 33.81
CA TRP A 13 14.10 22.22 33.02
C TRP A 13 13.67 22.99 31.76
N PHE A 14 12.57 22.63 31.09
CA PHE A 14 12.14 23.31 29.87
C PHE A 14 11.52 24.67 30.20
N LYS A 15 10.76 24.74 31.30
CA LYS A 15 10.27 26.01 31.83
C LYS A 15 11.43 26.87 32.31
N ASP A 16 12.35 26.30 33.09
CA ASP A 16 13.56 26.99 33.54
C ASP A 16 14.40 27.50 32.35
N THR A 17 14.50 26.71 31.29
CA THR A 17 15.18 27.08 30.04
C THR A 17 14.45 28.21 29.31
N PHE A 18 13.12 28.16 29.28
CA PHE A 18 12.31 29.22 28.69
C PHE A 18 12.53 30.52 29.46
N GLU A 19 12.30 30.54 30.78
CA GLU A 19 12.47 31.71 31.63
C GLU A 19 13.90 32.27 31.56
N GLN A 20 14.92 31.39 31.53
CA GLN A 20 16.32 31.80 31.44
C GLN A 20 16.68 32.47 30.11
N TYR A 21 16.15 31.98 28.98
CA TYR A 21 16.62 32.39 27.65
C TYR A 21 15.61 33.17 26.82
N TYR A 22 14.34 33.23 27.23
CA TYR A 22 13.24 33.85 26.48
C TYR A 22 13.59 35.26 26.02
N HIS A 23 13.94 36.15 26.97
CA HIS A 23 14.31 37.54 26.67
C HIS A 23 15.48 37.63 25.70
N SER A 24 16.55 36.85 25.92
CA SER A 24 17.74 36.91 25.08
C SER A 24 17.48 36.43 23.64
N ILE A 25 16.64 35.40 23.46
CA ILE A 25 16.28 34.87 22.14
C ILE A 25 15.31 35.80 21.44
N ARG A 26 14.35 36.36 22.17
CA ARG A 26 13.42 37.36 21.66
C ARG A 26 14.13 38.63 21.21
N ASN A 27 15.03 39.16 22.03
CA ASN A 27 15.80 40.35 21.70
C ASN A 27 16.70 40.08 20.49
N TYR A 28 17.30 38.89 20.38
CA TYR A 28 17.99 38.47 19.17
C TYR A 28 17.08 38.48 17.92
N CYS A 29 15.88 37.90 18.02
CA CYS A 29 14.90 37.93 16.93
C CYS A 29 14.53 39.38 16.57
N TYR A 30 14.29 40.24 17.56
CA TYR A 30 13.97 41.65 17.37
C TYR A 30 15.11 42.44 16.74
N PHE A 31 16.36 42.30 17.20
CA PHE A 31 17.51 42.98 16.60
C PHE A 31 17.71 42.57 15.13
N ALA A 32 17.26 41.38 14.78
CA ALA A 32 17.28 40.89 13.43
C ALA A 32 16.09 41.39 12.59
N THR A 33 14.86 41.39 13.13
CA THR A 33 13.63 41.76 12.42
C THR A 33 13.30 43.25 12.48
N GLY A 34 13.43 43.87 13.65
CA GLY A 34 12.93 45.22 13.97
C GLY A 34 11.46 45.26 14.36
N ASP A 35 10.79 44.11 14.40
CA ASP A 35 9.35 43.97 14.60
C ASP A 35 9.09 43.11 15.85
N ALA A 36 8.30 43.64 16.78
CA ALA A 36 8.02 43.01 18.06
C ALA A 36 7.12 41.77 17.93
N ASP A 37 6.12 41.80 17.05
CA ASP A 37 5.20 40.69 16.82
C ASP A 37 5.90 39.52 16.12
N MET A 38 6.73 39.82 15.11
CA MET A 38 7.57 38.81 14.47
C MET A 38 8.59 38.23 15.44
N ALA A 39 9.19 39.07 16.30
CA ALA A 39 10.12 38.60 17.32
C ALA A 39 9.46 37.62 18.29
N ASP A 40 8.23 37.91 18.72
CA ASP A 40 7.47 37.06 19.63
C ASP A 40 7.08 35.73 18.96
N ALA A 41 6.56 35.80 17.73
CA ALA A 41 6.20 34.63 16.94
C ALA A 41 7.42 33.72 16.67
N PHE A 42 8.55 34.30 16.22
CA PHE A 42 9.77 33.53 15.97
C PHE A 42 10.32 32.92 17.26
N THR A 43 10.22 33.62 18.38
CA THR A 43 10.66 33.10 19.68
C THR A 43 9.83 31.88 20.09
N GLN A 44 8.50 31.95 19.94
CA GLN A 44 7.64 30.78 20.17
C GLN A 44 8.06 29.59 19.30
N ASP A 45 8.28 29.80 18.01
CA ASP A 45 8.74 28.76 17.09
C ASP A 45 10.10 28.15 17.49
N VAL A 46 11.02 28.97 18.02
CA VAL A 46 12.31 28.49 18.53
C VAL A 46 12.08 27.48 19.66
N PHE A 47 11.27 27.85 20.64
CA PHE A 47 11.01 27.00 21.80
C PHE A 47 10.15 25.77 21.45
N ILE A 48 9.20 25.88 20.51
CA ILE A 48 8.48 24.71 19.97
C ILE A 48 9.46 23.72 19.33
N LYS A 49 10.41 24.20 18.52
CA LYS A 49 11.43 23.32 17.91
C LYS A 49 12.38 22.74 18.95
N LEU A 50 12.78 23.51 19.96
CA LEU A 50 13.55 22.99 21.08
C LEU A 50 12.79 21.86 21.79
N TRP A 51 11.48 22.04 22.02
CA TRP A 51 10.62 21.02 22.62
C TRP A 51 10.56 19.76 21.78
N VAL A 52 10.45 19.87 20.44
CA VAL A 52 10.49 18.71 19.55
C VAL A 52 11.83 17.97 19.66
N LEU A 53 12.94 18.71 19.79
CA LEU A 53 14.29 18.16 19.92
C LEU A 53 14.64 17.67 21.33
N ARG A 54 13.77 17.87 22.34
CA ARG A 54 14.06 17.67 23.76
C ARG A 54 14.75 16.35 24.14
N ARG A 55 14.44 15.26 23.43
CA ARG A 55 15.05 13.93 23.69
C ARG A 55 16.52 13.81 23.25
N LYS A 56 16.99 14.73 22.42
CA LYS A 56 18.33 14.71 21.80
C LYS A 56 19.24 15.85 22.30
N VAL A 57 18.70 16.76 23.12
CA VAL A 57 19.41 17.98 23.55
C VAL A 57 20.15 17.72 24.85
N ARG A 58 21.44 18.06 24.87
CA ARG A 58 22.26 18.10 26.10
C ARG A 58 22.15 19.47 26.75
N GLN A 59 22.08 19.52 28.09
CA GLN A 59 21.89 20.76 28.85
C GLN A 59 22.91 21.86 28.50
N HIS A 60 24.20 21.53 28.45
CA HIS A 60 25.26 22.50 28.13
C HIS A 60 25.19 23.07 26.70
N ALA A 61 24.42 22.44 25.80
CA ALA A 61 24.29 22.84 24.40
C ALA A 61 23.01 23.63 24.12
N ILE A 62 22.11 23.77 25.11
CA ILE A 62 20.78 24.40 24.95
C ILE A 62 20.91 25.81 24.39
N LYS A 63 21.78 26.65 24.99
CA LYS A 63 22.01 28.03 24.54
C LYS A 63 22.42 28.07 23.07
N THR A 64 23.44 27.30 22.67
CA THR A 64 23.92 27.25 21.28
C THR A 64 22.83 26.78 20.31
N ILE A 65 22.05 25.77 20.70
CA ILE A 65 20.96 25.23 19.89
C ILE A 65 19.84 26.26 19.71
N LEU A 66 19.47 26.99 20.76
CA LEU A 66 18.45 28.04 20.69
C LEU A 66 18.83 29.13 19.66
N TYR A 67 20.05 29.66 19.73
CA TYR A 67 20.52 30.67 18.76
C TYR A 67 20.64 30.11 17.34
N ALA A 68 21.04 28.85 17.19
CA ALA A 68 21.08 28.19 15.88
C ALA A 68 19.68 28.03 15.27
N ILE A 69 18.69 27.62 16.08
CA ILE A 69 17.28 27.52 15.66
C ILE A 69 16.74 28.91 15.33
N ALA A 70 16.98 29.91 16.17
CA ALA A 70 16.55 31.29 15.98
C ALA A 70 17.11 31.89 14.69
N ASN A 71 18.42 31.77 14.45
CA ASN A 71 19.04 32.24 13.21
C ASN A 71 18.40 31.60 11.96
N ARG A 72 18.11 30.30 12.01
CA ARG A 72 17.46 29.60 10.91
C ARG A 72 16.02 30.07 10.69
N ILE A 73 15.24 30.25 11.75
CA ILE A 73 13.86 30.76 11.67
C ILE A 73 13.86 32.16 11.08
N VAL A 74 14.64 33.07 11.65
CA VAL A 74 14.70 34.45 11.20
C VAL A 74 15.15 34.50 9.73
N ARG A 75 16.22 33.78 9.35
CA ARG A 75 16.64 33.71 7.94
C ARG A 75 15.53 33.22 7.01
N LYS A 76 14.75 32.22 7.42
CA LYS A 76 13.61 31.73 6.63
C LYS A 76 12.51 32.80 6.51
N GLY A 77 12.09 33.40 7.62
CA GLY A 77 11.05 34.44 7.61
C GLY A 77 11.38 35.61 6.68
N PHE A 78 12.64 36.04 6.67
CA PHE A 78 13.12 37.09 5.75
C PHE A 78 13.12 36.67 4.27
N VAL A 79 13.28 35.39 3.94
CA VAL A 79 13.19 34.90 2.55
C VAL A 79 11.73 34.92 2.08
N ASP A 80 10.80 34.57 2.98
CA ASP A 80 9.38 34.42 2.66
C ASP A 80 8.64 35.78 2.57
N LEU A 81 9.12 36.84 3.24
CA LEU A 81 8.45 38.16 3.37
C LEU A 81 9.04 39.29 2.47
N LYS A 82 9.79 38.93 1.42
CA LYS A 82 10.72 39.82 0.66
C LYS A 82 10.26 41.22 0.18
N PRO A 83 8.98 41.64 0.06
CA PRO A 83 8.65 43.02 -0.35
C PRO A 83 8.24 44.00 0.78
N GLU A 84 7.92 43.55 2.00
CA GLU A 84 7.32 44.42 3.05
C GLU A 84 8.25 44.74 4.23
N PHE A 85 9.50 44.29 4.19
CA PHE A 85 10.46 44.51 5.27
C PHE A 85 10.97 45.97 5.28
N HIS A 86 10.14 46.88 5.76
CA HIS A 86 10.60 48.10 6.39
C HIS A 86 10.97 47.74 7.83
N PHE A 87 12.12 48.19 8.32
CA PHE A 87 12.37 48.24 9.76
C PHE A 87 11.34 49.24 10.34
N VAL A 88 10.17 48.76 10.73
CA VAL A 88 9.02 49.60 11.12
C VAL A 88 9.31 50.23 12.48
N ARG A 89 9.74 51.49 12.44
CA ARG A 89 8.98 52.71 12.78
C ARG A 89 7.71 52.60 13.67
N GLU A 90 7.66 51.68 14.64
CA GLU A 90 6.66 51.72 15.72
C GLU A 90 7.34 51.55 17.07
N PHE A 91 7.55 52.67 17.77
CA PHE A 91 7.71 52.67 19.21
C PHE A 91 6.56 53.46 19.83
N VAL A 92 5.73 52.73 20.57
CA VAL A 92 4.70 53.27 21.46
C VAL A 92 5.41 53.79 22.73
N TRP A 93 5.16 55.07 23.04
CA TRP A 93 5.53 55.69 24.32
C TRP A 93 4.81 54.97 25.47
N ASP A 94 5.54 54.55 26.50
CA ASP A 94 4.92 54.29 27.81
C ASP A 94 4.89 55.60 28.59
N GLU A 95 3.75 56.30 28.58
CA GLU A 95 3.54 57.53 29.36
C GLU A 95 3.77 57.34 30.88
N LYS A 96 3.83 56.10 31.39
CA LYS A 96 4.06 55.84 32.83
C LYS A 96 5.52 55.81 33.24
N LEU A 97 6.47 55.75 32.29
CA LEU A 97 7.90 55.87 32.58
C LEU A 97 8.30 57.33 32.36
N GLY A 98 8.08 58.12 33.41
CA GLY A 98 8.11 59.59 33.39
C GLY A 98 9.33 60.22 32.73
N ARG A 99 9.15 61.48 32.33
CA ARG A 99 10.24 62.40 31.97
C ARG A 99 11.26 62.41 33.11
N VAL A 100 12.32 61.61 32.97
CA VAL A 100 13.52 61.80 33.77
C VAL A 100 14.28 62.91 33.08
N ASP A 101 14.22 64.11 33.66
CA ASP A 101 14.92 65.31 33.21
C ASP A 101 16.42 65.01 33.03
N SER A 102 16.78 64.64 31.81
CA SER A 102 18.16 64.53 31.35
C SER A 102 18.32 65.65 30.32
N PRO A 103 19.01 66.77 30.64
CA PRO A 103 19.01 67.98 29.81
C PRO A 103 19.64 67.87 28.40
N PHE A 104 19.93 66.66 27.92
CA PHE A 104 20.81 66.42 26.78
C PHE A 104 20.34 65.32 25.80
N ILE A 105 19.14 64.75 25.98
CA ILE A 105 18.60 63.77 25.02
C ILE A 105 17.14 64.12 24.72
N ASP A 106 16.88 64.58 23.50
CA ASP A 106 15.54 64.91 23.01
C ASP A 106 14.92 63.76 22.19
N ASP A 107 13.61 63.83 21.94
CA ASP A 107 12.87 62.81 21.17
C ASP A 107 13.37 62.68 19.71
N GLU A 108 14.04 63.72 19.21
CA GLU A 108 14.58 63.73 17.86
C GLU A 108 15.92 62.98 17.75
N ASP A 109 16.78 63.00 18.78
CA ASP A 109 18.01 62.22 18.86
C ASP A 109 17.71 60.71 18.82
N TYR A 110 16.63 60.28 19.48
CA TYR A 110 16.16 58.89 19.42
C TYR A 110 15.65 58.52 18.03
N LYS A 111 14.85 59.38 17.41
CA LYS A 111 14.33 59.15 16.05
C LYS A 111 15.46 59.05 15.03
N LEU A 112 16.45 59.94 15.13
CA LEU A 112 17.64 59.91 14.28
C LEU A 112 18.42 58.60 14.46
N LEU A 113 18.63 58.16 15.70
CA LEU A 113 19.31 56.90 15.98
C LEU A 113 18.55 55.70 15.40
N GLN A 114 17.21 55.69 15.51
CA GLN A 114 16.35 54.64 14.96
C GLN A 114 16.42 54.59 13.43
N ASP A 115 16.30 55.73 12.76
CA ASP A 115 16.36 55.82 11.30
C ASP A 115 17.73 55.33 10.80
N ASN A 116 18.83 55.69 11.47
CA ASN A 116 20.15 55.20 11.10
C ASN A 116 20.35 53.71 11.39
N LEU A 117 19.81 53.18 12.50
CA LEU A 117 19.81 51.74 12.77
C LEU A 117 18.97 50.98 11.74
N ALA A 118 17.93 51.57 11.17
CA ALA A 118 17.09 50.97 10.13
C ALA A 118 17.89 50.70 8.85
N GLU A 119 18.75 51.63 8.47
CA GLU A 119 19.56 51.58 7.24
C GLU A 119 20.72 50.57 7.33
N ILE A 120 21.16 50.22 8.54
CA ILE A 120 22.27 49.28 8.72
C ILE A 120 21.85 47.86 8.30
N PRO A 121 22.65 47.16 7.48
CA PRO A 121 22.39 45.78 7.12
C PRO A 121 22.19 44.89 8.35
N ARG A 122 21.12 44.09 8.33
CA ARG A 122 20.65 43.24 9.44
C ARG A 122 21.78 42.62 10.26
N LEU A 123 22.69 41.89 9.62
CA LEU A 123 23.72 41.12 10.33
C LEU A 123 24.67 42.03 11.14
N ARG A 124 25.00 43.21 10.60
CA ARG A 124 25.87 44.19 11.26
C ARG A 124 25.13 44.88 12.42
N ARG A 125 23.86 45.25 12.18
CA ARG A 125 22.97 45.82 13.20
C ARG A 125 22.76 44.88 14.37
N THR A 126 22.41 43.62 14.10
CA THR A 126 22.20 42.60 15.13
C THR A 126 23.43 42.43 15.99
N ALA A 127 24.63 42.34 15.39
CA ALA A 127 25.89 42.27 16.15
C ALA A 127 26.12 43.52 17.03
N PHE A 128 25.88 44.71 16.49
CA PHE A 128 26.02 45.97 17.23
C PHE A 128 25.05 46.04 18.43
N LEU A 129 23.76 45.75 18.22
CA LEU A 129 22.75 45.80 19.27
C LEU A 129 22.95 44.72 20.35
N MET A 130 23.40 43.52 19.98
CA MET A 130 23.78 42.48 20.95
C MET A 130 24.95 42.92 21.84
N ASN A 131 25.86 43.74 21.33
CA ASN A 131 26.94 44.28 22.16
C ASN A 131 26.45 45.40 23.07
N GLN A 132 25.68 46.34 22.53
CA GLN A 132 25.33 47.59 23.24
C GLN A 132 24.17 47.44 24.24
N ILE A 133 23.16 46.64 23.92
CA ILE A 133 21.95 46.47 24.75
C ILE A 133 22.07 45.25 25.65
N GLU A 134 22.60 44.14 25.13
CA GLU A 134 22.73 42.87 25.88
C GLU A 134 24.10 42.70 26.55
N GLY A 135 25.04 43.63 26.33
CA GLY A 135 26.38 43.58 26.93
C GLY A 135 27.26 42.42 26.47
N MET A 136 26.94 41.79 25.34
CA MET A 136 27.66 40.58 24.89
C MET A 136 29.06 40.92 24.38
N SER A 137 30.02 40.05 24.67
CA SER A 137 31.38 40.18 24.15
C SER A 137 31.46 39.87 22.65
N PRO A 138 32.45 40.42 21.91
CA PRO A 138 32.66 40.09 20.50
C PRO A 138 32.83 38.59 20.23
N VAL A 139 33.45 37.86 21.17
CA VAL A 139 33.62 36.40 21.11
C VAL A 139 32.27 35.68 21.17
N GLU A 140 31.39 36.08 22.08
CA GLU A 140 30.06 35.48 22.20
C GLU A 140 29.20 35.76 20.98
N ILE A 141 29.23 36.98 20.45
CA ILE A 141 28.48 37.38 19.25
C ILE A 141 29.00 36.61 18.02
N SER A 142 30.32 36.49 17.88
CA SER A 142 30.96 35.70 16.81
C SER A 142 30.46 34.26 16.81
N ASN A 143 30.44 33.60 17.97
CA ASN A 143 29.94 32.24 18.11
C ASN A 143 28.45 32.12 17.80
N ARG A 144 27.62 33.10 18.19
CA ARG A 144 26.16 33.09 17.99
C ARG A 144 25.76 33.37 16.54
N LEU A 145 26.43 34.32 15.89
CA LEU A 145 26.15 34.73 14.52
C LEU A 145 26.95 33.92 13.48
N ASN A 146 27.86 33.05 13.91
CA ASN A 146 28.81 32.33 13.07
C ASN A 146 29.62 33.28 12.18
N LEU A 147 30.23 34.30 12.80
CA LEU A 147 31.06 35.31 12.16
C LEU A 147 32.50 35.22 12.68
N ARG A 148 33.47 35.72 11.91
CA ARG A 148 34.82 35.94 12.42
C ARG A 148 34.78 37.01 13.52
N ILE A 149 35.51 36.81 14.62
CA ILE A 149 35.57 37.76 15.75
C ILE A 149 35.97 39.16 15.25
N THR A 150 36.97 39.23 14.36
CA THR A 150 37.43 40.49 13.76
C THR A 150 36.35 41.22 12.96
N ALA A 151 35.43 40.48 12.33
CA ALA A 151 34.31 41.10 11.62
C ALA A 151 33.30 41.73 12.60
N VAL A 152 33.06 41.09 13.73
CA VAL A 152 32.18 41.62 14.79
C VAL A 152 32.78 42.88 15.41
N GLU A 153 34.08 42.87 15.74
CA GLU A 153 34.80 44.03 16.27
C GLU A 153 34.73 45.21 15.30
N ASN A 154 34.96 44.96 14.00
CA ASN A 154 34.85 45.99 12.96
C ASN A 154 33.41 46.51 12.83
N PHE A 155 32.39 45.64 12.89
CA PHE A 155 30.99 46.08 12.87
C PHE A 155 30.68 47.00 14.04
N ILE A 156 31.10 46.62 15.26
CA ILE A 156 30.84 47.40 16.46
C ILE A 156 31.51 48.78 16.35
N LYS A 157 32.78 48.80 15.95
CA LYS A 157 33.57 50.03 15.80
C LYS A 157 33.01 50.96 14.72
N GLU A 158 32.84 50.47 13.50
CA GLU A 158 32.39 51.30 12.36
C GLU A 158 30.98 51.86 12.57
N ILE A 159 30.06 51.05 13.10
CA ILE A 159 28.70 51.51 13.40
C ILE A 159 28.72 52.55 14.51
N GLY A 160 29.47 52.30 15.60
CA GLY A 160 29.61 53.25 16.69
C GLY A 160 30.15 54.60 16.23
N GLU A 161 31.24 54.61 15.45
CA GLU A 161 31.82 55.83 14.88
C GLU A 161 30.86 56.56 13.93
N SER A 162 30.11 55.82 13.10
CA SER A 162 29.15 56.40 12.16
C SER A 162 27.98 57.07 12.89
N LEU A 163 27.37 56.37 13.86
CA LEU A 163 26.26 56.89 14.66
C LEU A 163 26.70 58.09 15.50
N CYS A 164 27.88 58.03 16.12
CA CYS A 164 28.50 59.16 16.82
C CYS A 164 28.61 60.40 15.93
N LYS A 165 29.14 60.25 14.70
CA LYS A 165 29.28 61.36 13.74
C LYS A 165 27.95 61.97 13.35
N GLN A 166 26.92 61.15 13.12
CA GLN A 166 25.59 61.63 12.74
C GLN A 166 24.88 62.36 13.87
N LEU A 167 24.97 61.84 15.10
CA LEU A 167 24.45 62.51 16.31
C LEU A 167 25.16 63.85 16.55
N TYR A 168 26.50 63.89 16.40
CA TYR A 168 27.29 65.10 16.61
C TYR A 168 27.08 66.18 15.53
N ALA A 169 26.93 65.78 14.25
CA ALA A 169 26.70 66.71 13.16
C ALA A 169 25.44 67.57 13.38
N LYS A 170 24.38 66.97 13.94
CA LYS A 170 23.14 67.68 14.29
C LYS A 170 23.35 68.73 15.38
N VAL A 171 24.05 68.37 16.46
CA VAL A 171 24.36 69.26 17.60
C VAL A 171 25.13 70.52 17.15
N SER A 172 25.97 70.42 16.13
CA SER A 172 26.70 71.56 15.57
C SER A 172 25.83 72.53 14.74
N THR A 173 24.66 72.08 14.26
CA THR A 173 23.73 72.87 13.42
C THR A 173 22.63 73.59 14.21
N THR A 174 22.25 73.09 15.38
CA THR A 174 21.28 73.72 16.30
C THR A 174 21.98 74.68 17.27
N LYS A 175 22.47 75.83 16.77
CA LYS A 175 23.00 76.90 17.64
C LYS A 175 21.88 77.67 18.34
N THR A 176 21.81 77.52 19.66
CA THR A 176 21.61 78.64 20.61
C THR A 176 22.17 78.27 21.99
N GLY A 177 23.35 78.80 22.33
CA GLY A 177 23.64 79.25 23.69
C GLY A 177 24.23 78.30 24.74
N TYR A 178 24.69 77.07 24.43
CA TYR A 178 25.40 76.22 25.42
C TYR A 178 26.68 75.60 24.85
N GLN A 179 27.64 75.32 25.74
CA GLN A 179 29.02 74.90 25.43
C GLN A 179 29.07 73.71 24.47
N ILE A 180 29.93 73.80 23.44
CA ILE A 180 30.19 72.73 22.48
C ILE A 180 30.86 71.57 23.25
N GLU A 181 30.15 70.46 23.47
CA GLU A 181 30.75 69.19 23.89
C GLU A 181 31.89 68.84 22.93
N LYS A 182 33.07 68.50 23.45
CA LYS A 182 34.20 68.07 22.61
C LYS A 182 33.84 66.75 21.94
N LEU A 183 34.30 66.55 20.71
CA LEU A 183 34.15 65.30 19.95
C LEU A 183 34.62 64.05 20.74
N GLU A 184 35.50 64.25 21.73
CA GLU A 184 36.01 63.24 22.66
C GLU A 184 34.94 62.65 23.61
N ASP A 185 33.84 63.35 23.90
CA ASP A 185 32.76 62.89 24.79
C ASP A 185 31.66 62.08 24.07
N CYS A 186 31.73 62.01 22.72
CA CYS A 186 30.71 61.40 21.87
C CYS A 186 30.47 59.89 22.15
N PRO A 187 31.48 59.04 22.41
CA PRO A 187 31.27 57.64 22.77
C PRO A 187 30.48 57.47 24.07
N SER A 188 30.70 58.33 25.06
CA SER A 188 29.98 58.32 26.34
C SER A 188 28.51 58.70 26.17
N ARG A 189 28.22 59.67 25.28
CA ARG A 189 26.85 60.09 24.95
C ARG A 189 26.08 59.02 24.17
N LEU A 190 26.69 58.41 23.15
CA LEU A 190 26.08 57.29 22.44
C LEU A 190 25.82 56.12 23.40
N HIS A 191 26.76 55.79 24.28
CA HIS A 191 26.57 54.77 25.30
C HIS A 191 25.39 55.10 26.23
N ALA A 192 25.26 56.34 26.70
CA ALA A 192 24.16 56.77 27.55
C ALA A 192 22.78 56.67 26.86
N ILE A 193 22.70 56.98 25.56
CA ILE A 193 21.47 56.80 24.76
C ILE A 193 21.16 55.30 24.57
N MET A 194 22.17 54.50 24.22
CA MET A 194 22.04 53.06 24.02
C MET A 194 21.60 52.30 25.29
N GLN A 195 22.05 52.73 26.48
CA GLN A 195 21.61 52.16 27.76
C GLN A 195 20.15 52.47 28.11
N ARG A 196 19.54 53.46 27.45
CA ARG A 196 18.13 53.84 27.65
C ARG A 196 17.19 53.17 26.65
N LEU A 197 17.72 52.61 25.57
CA LEU A 197 16.94 51.85 24.59
C LEU A 197 16.46 50.52 25.19
N ARG A 198 15.16 50.43 25.49
CA ARG A 198 14.50 49.17 25.87
C ARG A 198 13.87 48.52 24.65
N VAL A 199 14.07 47.22 24.49
CA VAL A 199 13.45 46.43 23.41
C VAL A 199 11.94 46.34 23.65
N PRO A 200 11.08 46.64 22.66
CA PRO A 200 9.63 46.66 22.86
C PRO A 200 9.09 45.23 22.89
N PHE A 201 8.18 44.94 23.83
CA PHE A 201 7.49 43.66 23.97
C PHE A 201 6.06 43.78 23.49
N SER A 202 5.62 42.96 22.54
CA SER A 202 4.20 42.92 22.16
C SER A 202 3.40 41.94 23.02
N LEU A 203 4.05 40.89 23.55
CA LEU A 203 3.45 39.95 24.50
C LEU A 203 4.26 39.84 25.82
N PRO A 204 3.58 39.88 26.98
CA PRO A 204 4.19 39.53 28.26
C PRO A 204 4.70 38.08 28.28
N GLU A 205 5.82 37.83 28.97
CA GLU A 205 6.45 36.51 29.09
C GLU A 205 5.48 35.42 29.58
N ALA A 206 4.64 35.73 30.59
CA ALA A 206 3.66 34.79 31.11
C ALA A 206 2.65 34.31 30.05
N LYS A 207 2.20 35.23 29.19
CA LYS A 207 1.28 34.91 28.09
C LYS A 207 1.99 34.12 26.99
N ALA A 208 3.25 34.44 26.70
CA ALA A 208 4.06 33.68 25.74
C ALA A 208 4.29 32.23 26.21
N TRP A 209 4.55 32.02 27.51
CA TRP A 209 4.62 30.68 28.10
C TRP A 209 3.28 29.93 27.99
N GLU A 210 2.16 30.60 28.28
CA GLU A 210 0.83 30.00 28.16
C GLU A 210 0.56 29.51 26.74
N MET A 211 0.78 30.35 25.74
CA MET A 211 0.61 30.00 24.32
C MET A 211 1.50 28.83 23.89
N LEU A 212 2.78 28.84 24.31
CA LEU A 212 3.72 27.75 24.05
C LEU A 212 3.23 26.43 24.68
N SER A 213 2.76 26.49 25.92
CA SER A 213 2.28 25.32 26.66
C SER A 213 1.04 24.69 26.00
N GLN A 214 0.10 25.53 25.53
CA GLN A 214 -1.08 25.10 24.79
C GLN A 214 -0.69 24.47 23.45
N GLY A 215 0.18 25.12 22.67
CA GLY A 215 0.66 24.58 21.38
C GLY A 215 1.38 23.23 21.51
N ILE A 216 2.14 23.04 22.59
CA ILE A 216 2.78 21.76 22.91
C ILE A 216 1.74 20.66 23.22
N ALA A 217 0.68 21.00 23.95
CA ALA A 217 -0.38 20.06 24.30
C ALA A 217 -1.13 19.57 23.06
N ASP A 218 -1.51 20.48 22.16
CA ASP A 218 -2.23 20.16 20.91
C ASP A 218 -1.40 19.30 19.96
N MET A 219 -0.10 19.61 19.83
CA MET A 219 0.81 18.82 19.01
C MET A 219 0.90 17.35 19.48
N ASN A 220 0.91 17.12 20.80
CA ASN A 220 0.94 15.76 21.35
C ASN A 220 -0.37 14.98 21.10
N ARG A 221 -1.52 15.66 21.09
CA ARG A 221 -2.84 15.05 20.83
C ARG A 221 -2.95 14.55 19.39
N ASN A 222 -2.56 15.37 18.41
CA ASN A 222 -2.64 15.04 16.99
C ASN A 222 -1.69 13.90 16.59
N HIS A 223 -0.49 13.86 17.16
CA HIS A 223 0.44 12.76 16.91
C HIS A 223 -0.12 11.41 17.38
N ARG A 224 -0.74 11.34 18.57
CA ARG A 224 -1.36 10.10 19.08
C ARG A 224 -2.55 9.65 18.24
N LEU A 225 -3.37 10.57 17.75
CA LEU A 225 -4.51 10.26 16.89
C LEU A 225 -4.07 9.62 15.57
N ARG A 226 -3.05 10.20 14.91
CA ARG A 226 -2.52 9.70 13.63
C ARG A 226 -1.97 8.28 13.74
N HIS A 227 -1.22 7.97 14.80
CA HIS A 227 -0.72 6.61 15.04
C HIS A 227 -1.85 5.58 15.27
N ARG A 228 -2.91 5.95 16.00
CA ARG A 228 -4.08 5.07 16.18
C ARG A 228 -4.79 4.76 14.86
N LEU A 229 -4.99 5.77 14.02
CA LEU A 229 -5.61 5.60 12.70
C LEU A 229 -4.77 4.70 11.78
N MET A 230 -3.44 4.86 11.79
CA MET A 230 -2.54 4.00 11.02
C MET A 230 -2.61 2.53 11.47
N ASN A 231 -2.65 2.28 12.79
CA ASN A 231 -2.77 0.93 13.33
C ASN A 231 -4.12 0.28 12.97
N LEU A 232 -5.22 1.04 13.02
CA LEU A 232 -6.54 0.55 12.60
C LEU A 232 -6.56 0.17 11.11
N GLY A 233 -5.94 0.99 10.25
CA GLY A 233 -5.82 0.69 8.82
C GLY A 233 -5.03 -0.58 8.55
N ALA A 234 -3.92 -0.80 9.26
CA ALA A 234 -3.11 -2.02 9.12
C ALA A 234 -3.88 -3.28 9.54
N VAL A 235 -4.66 -3.22 10.62
CA VAL A 235 -5.52 -4.34 11.06
C VAL A 235 -6.59 -4.65 10.02
N LEU A 236 -7.24 -3.62 9.46
CA LEU A 236 -8.25 -3.81 8.42
C LEU A 236 -7.67 -4.48 7.17
N LEU A 237 -6.49 -4.05 6.71
CA LEU A 237 -5.82 -4.68 5.56
C LEU A 237 -5.47 -6.14 5.82
N LEU A 238 -5.01 -6.47 7.04
CA LEU A 238 -4.73 -7.84 7.42
C LEU A 238 -6.01 -8.70 7.46
N LEU A 239 -7.11 -8.15 7.97
CA LEU A 239 -8.41 -8.83 7.95
C LEU A 239 -8.91 -9.09 6.53
N ILE A 240 -8.79 -8.11 5.63
CA ILE A 240 -9.16 -8.27 4.22
C ILE A 240 -8.29 -9.36 3.56
N ALA A 241 -6.99 -9.35 3.81
CA ALA A 241 -6.09 -10.38 3.28
C ALA A 241 -6.46 -11.79 3.78
N VAL A 242 -6.75 -11.93 5.08
CA VAL A 242 -7.19 -13.21 5.66
C VAL A 242 -8.51 -13.66 5.06
N VAL A 243 -9.50 -12.77 4.91
CA VAL A 243 -10.78 -13.10 4.28
C VAL A 243 -10.59 -13.52 2.83
N SER A 244 -9.73 -12.83 2.07
CA SER A 244 -9.41 -13.20 0.69
C SER A 244 -8.81 -14.59 0.60
N VAL A 245 -7.83 -14.93 1.45
CA VAL A 245 -7.22 -16.26 1.49
C VAL A 245 -8.25 -17.33 1.84
N ILE A 246 -9.11 -17.08 2.84
CA ILE A 246 -10.19 -18.01 3.20
C ILE A 246 -11.15 -18.22 2.02
N TYR A 247 -11.49 -17.15 1.31
CA TYR A 247 -12.36 -17.22 0.14
C TYR A 247 -11.73 -18.08 -0.97
N ASP A 248 -10.49 -17.79 -1.37
CA ASP A 248 -9.78 -18.56 -2.41
C ASP A 248 -9.68 -20.03 -2.04
N TRP A 249 -9.41 -20.32 -0.76
CA TRP A 249 -9.31 -21.70 -0.28
C TRP A 249 -10.67 -22.41 -0.28
N GLN A 250 -11.74 -21.74 0.13
CA GLN A 250 -13.09 -22.31 0.20
C GLN A 250 -13.67 -22.63 -1.20
N PHE A 251 -13.29 -21.87 -2.22
CA PHE A 251 -13.73 -22.06 -3.60
C PHE A 251 -12.73 -22.82 -4.48
N ALA A 252 -11.63 -23.31 -3.91
CA ALA A 252 -10.65 -24.11 -4.64
C ALA A 252 -11.22 -25.47 -5.09
N PHE A 253 -11.00 -25.80 -6.37
CA PHE A 253 -11.32 -27.10 -6.96
C PHE A 253 -10.06 -27.98 -7.05
N ALA A 254 -10.25 -29.29 -6.92
CA ALA A 254 -9.30 -30.32 -7.29
C ALA A 254 -9.78 -30.98 -8.58
N THR A 255 -8.85 -31.25 -9.48
CA THR A 255 -9.11 -31.93 -10.75
C THR A 255 -8.30 -33.21 -10.80
N ILE A 256 -8.94 -34.29 -11.25
CA ILE A 256 -8.29 -35.55 -11.61
C ILE A 256 -8.49 -35.72 -13.11
N GLU A 257 -7.42 -35.94 -13.83
CA GLU A 257 -7.43 -35.98 -15.29
C GLU A 257 -6.70 -37.22 -15.80
N ALA A 258 -7.26 -37.84 -16.82
CA ALA A 258 -6.66 -38.94 -17.57
C ALA A 258 -6.09 -38.38 -18.88
N PRO A 259 -4.76 -38.32 -19.03
CA PRO A 259 -4.17 -37.82 -20.27
C PRO A 259 -4.47 -38.77 -21.42
N CYS A 260 -4.27 -38.28 -22.64
CA CYS A 260 -4.41 -39.08 -23.84
C CYS A 260 -3.60 -40.39 -23.76
N GLY A 261 -4.18 -41.47 -24.25
CA GLY A 261 -3.59 -42.80 -24.24
C GLY A 261 -3.47 -43.47 -22.87
N LYS A 262 -4.03 -42.92 -21.78
CA LYS A 262 -3.94 -43.53 -20.44
C LYS A 262 -5.24 -43.46 -19.67
N ASN A 263 -5.49 -44.47 -18.85
CA ASN A 263 -6.53 -44.41 -17.82
C ASN A 263 -5.95 -43.78 -16.55
N ALA A 264 -6.76 -43.08 -15.78
CA ALA A 264 -6.38 -42.58 -14.45
C ALA A 264 -7.26 -43.19 -13.36
N TYR A 265 -6.65 -43.53 -12.24
CA TYR A 265 -7.33 -44.04 -11.06
C TYR A 265 -7.37 -42.95 -9.99
N GLY A 266 -8.56 -42.61 -9.52
CA GLY A 266 -8.81 -41.59 -8.52
C GLY A 266 -9.57 -42.11 -7.31
N ARG A 267 -9.37 -41.46 -6.17
CA ARG A 267 -10.20 -41.64 -4.98
C ARG A 267 -10.65 -40.27 -4.48
N LEU A 268 -11.96 -40.11 -4.34
CA LEU A 268 -12.58 -38.88 -3.84
C LEU A 268 -12.51 -38.80 -2.30
N PRO A 269 -12.72 -37.63 -1.69
CA PRO A 269 -12.61 -37.47 -0.24
C PRO A 269 -13.55 -38.37 0.60
N ASP A 270 -14.66 -38.84 0.02
CA ASP A 270 -15.59 -39.79 0.65
C ASP A 270 -15.22 -41.27 0.42
N SER A 271 -14.02 -41.53 -0.09
CA SER A 271 -13.52 -42.85 -0.50
C SER A 271 -14.25 -43.50 -1.68
N THR A 272 -15.09 -42.76 -2.42
CA THR A 272 -15.57 -43.18 -3.75
C THR A 272 -14.39 -43.39 -4.68
N VAL A 273 -14.36 -44.52 -5.38
CA VAL A 273 -13.33 -44.82 -6.38
C VAL A 273 -13.82 -44.39 -7.74
N VAL A 274 -12.95 -43.76 -8.52
CA VAL A 274 -13.23 -43.35 -9.89
C VAL A 274 -12.13 -43.86 -10.80
N VAL A 275 -12.51 -44.39 -11.95
CA VAL A 275 -11.58 -44.72 -13.04
C VAL A 275 -11.96 -43.86 -14.22
N LEU A 276 -11.01 -43.10 -14.74
CA LEU A 276 -11.20 -42.19 -15.86
C LEU A 276 -10.61 -42.84 -17.11
N ASN A 277 -11.38 -42.85 -18.20
CA ASN A 277 -10.89 -43.23 -19.51
C ASN A 277 -9.99 -42.11 -20.10
N ALA A 278 -9.18 -42.40 -21.11
CA ALA A 278 -8.30 -41.41 -21.73
C ALA A 278 -9.07 -40.19 -22.25
N GLY A 279 -8.54 -38.98 -22.00
CA GLY A 279 -9.20 -37.73 -22.39
C GLY A 279 -10.38 -37.35 -21.51
N THR A 280 -10.43 -37.84 -20.26
CA THR A 280 -11.47 -37.53 -19.29
C THR A 280 -10.91 -36.67 -18.17
N SER A 281 -11.72 -35.75 -17.66
CA SER A 281 -11.44 -35.00 -16.44
C SER A 281 -12.64 -35.03 -15.49
N ILE A 282 -12.36 -35.07 -14.20
CA ILE A 282 -13.33 -34.79 -13.15
C ILE A 282 -12.84 -33.67 -12.26
N SER A 283 -13.75 -32.87 -11.72
CA SER A 283 -13.43 -31.83 -10.74
C SER A 283 -14.39 -31.82 -9.55
N HIS A 284 -13.86 -31.49 -8.37
CA HIS A 284 -14.64 -31.39 -7.14
C HIS A 284 -14.07 -30.32 -6.22
N ARG A 285 -14.85 -29.84 -5.25
CA ARG A 285 -14.35 -28.89 -4.25
C ARG A 285 -13.32 -29.57 -3.34
N LYS A 286 -12.19 -28.90 -3.10
CA LYS A 286 -11.16 -29.39 -2.15
C LYS A 286 -11.68 -29.44 -0.73
N PHE A 287 -12.36 -28.36 -0.32
CA PHE A 287 -12.94 -28.21 1.01
C PHE A 287 -14.46 -28.35 0.97
N GLY A 288 -15.03 -28.93 2.02
CA GLY A 288 -16.48 -29.12 2.12
C GLY A 288 -17.06 -30.14 1.15
N PHE A 289 -16.25 -31.04 0.55
CA PHE A 289 -16.78 -32.08 -0.32
C PHE A 289 -17.88 -32.91 0.36
N ALA A 290 -17.71 -33.26 1.64
CA ALA A 290 -18.68 -34.04 2.40
C ALA A 290 -20.06 -33.38 2.54
N THR A 291 -20.18 -32.05 2.40
CA THR A 291 -21.47 -31.34 2.57
C THR A 291 -22.34 -31.34 1.32
N ARG A 292 -21.78 -31.70 0.15
CA ARG A 292 -22.52 -31.70 -1.13
C ARG A 292 -22.25 -32.92 -2.01
N ARG A 293 -21.13 -33.62 -1.82
CA ARG A 293 -20.63 -34.76 -2.61
C ARG A 293 -20.82 -34.55 -4.12
N LEU A 294 -20.40 -33.38 -4.60
CA LEU A 294 -20.62 -32.92 -5.96
C LEU A 294 -19.33 -33.05 -6.78
N VAL A 295 -19.43 -33.71 -7.94
CA VAL A 295 -18.36 -33.88 -8.91
C VAL A 295 -18.86 -33.42 -10.27
N ALA A 296 -18.05 -32.68 -11.02
CA ALA A 296 -18.29 -32.43 -12.44
C ALA A 296 -17.43 -33.36 -13.29
N LEU A 297 -18.00 -33.94 -14.33
CA LEU A 297 -17.33 -34.86 -15.26
C LEU A 297 -17.37 -34.30 -16.69
N ASN A 298 -16.26 -34.44 -17.40
CA ASN A 298 -16.18 -34.29 -18.84
C ASN A 298 -15.43 -35.49 -19.42
N GLY A 299 -16.08 -36.27 -20.29
CA GLY A 299 -15.56 -37.50 -20.86
C GLY A 299 -16.26 -38.75 -20.35
N GLU A 300 -15.50 -39.84 -20.24
CA GLU A 300 -15.99 -41.15 -19.78
C GLU A 300 -15.28 -41.60 -18.49
N ALA A 301 -16.07 -42.01 -17.49
CA ALA A 301 -15.56 -42.52 -16.23
C ALA A 301 -16.48 -43.56 -15.60
N PHE A 302 -15.85 -44.52 -14.93
CA PHE A 302 -16.51 -45.48 -14.04
C PHE A 302 -16.46 -44.98 -12.59
N PHE A 303 -17.57 -45.11 -11.87
CA PHE A 303 -17.70 -44.74 -10.47
C PHE A 303 -18.12 -45.93 -9.61
N ASP A 304 -17.44 -46.10 -8.47
CA ASP A 304 -17.82 -47.00 -7.38
C ASP A 304 -18.14 -46.15 -6.14
N VAL A 305 -19.38 -45.69 -6.09
CA VAL A 305 -19.85 -44.67 -5.14
C VAL A 305 -20.10 -45.29 -3.77
N LYS A 306 -19.41 -44.77 -2.76
CA LYS A 306 -19.62 -45.19 -1.38
C LYS A 306 -20.96 -44.70 -0.84
N LYS A 307 -21.61 -45.52 -0.03
CA LYS A 307 -22.79 -45.10 0.72
C LYS A 307 -22.43 -43.94 1.65
N GLY A 308 -23.30 -42.94 1.70
CA GLY A 308 -23.17 -41.81 2.61
C GLY A 308 -24.54 -41.23 2.97
N GLU A 309 -24.57 -40.34 3.97
CA GLU A 309 -25.82 -39.71 4.44
C GLU A 309 -26.44 -38.81 3.36
N LEU A 310 -25.60 -38.07 2.64
CA LEU A 310 -26.00 -37.25 1.50
C LEU A 310 -25.80 -38.02 0.19
N PRO A 311 -26.68 -37.81 -0.82
CA PRO A 311 -26.49 -38.40 -2.14
C PRO A 311 -25.24 -37.83 -2.80
N PHE A 312 -24.51 -38.69 -3.50
CA PHE A 312 -23.49 -38.31 -4.45
C PHE A 312 -24.14 -37.67 -5.67
N ARG A 313 -23.58 -36.55 -6.15
CA ARG A 313 -24.09 -35.81 -7.30
C ARG A 313 -23.00 -35.70 -8.35
N LEU A 314 -23.31 -36.13 -9.57
CA LEU A 314 -22.44 -36.00 -10.73
C LEU A 314 -23.08 -35.01 -11.71
N VAL A 315 -22.36 -33.96 -12.08
CA VAL A 315 -22.79 -32.98 -13.08
C VAL A 315 -22.06 -33.27 -14.37
N VAL A 316 -22.81 -33.34 -15.46
CA VAL A 316 -22.32 -33.66 -16.80
C VAL A 316 -22.94 -32.67 -17.77
N GLY A 317 -22.19 -31.62 -18.14
CA GLY A 317 -22.76 -30.48 -18.86
C GLY A 317 -23.92 -29.85 -18.09
N MET A 318 -25.13 -29.91 -18.65
CA MET A 318 -26.36 -29.41 -18.03
C MET A 318 -27.15 -30.49 -17.26
N ASP A 319 -26.74 -31.75 -17.38
CA ASP A 319 -27.41 -32.89 -16.77
C ASP A 319 -26.83 -33.20 -15.39
N THR A 320 -27.67 -33.75 -14.50
CA THR A 320 -27.24 -34.11 -13.13
C THR A 320 -27.70 -35.51 -12.78
N LEU A 321 -26.78 -36.32 -12.27
CA LEU A 321 -27.07 -37.64 -11.71
C LEU A 321 -27.04 -37.55 -10.18
N CYS A 322 -27.96 -38.24 -9.52
CA CYS A 322 -28.00 -38.40 -8.07
C CYS A 322 -27.93 -39.88 -7.72
N VAL A 323 -26.97 -40.23 -6.86
CA VAL A 323 -26.63 -41.61 -6.54
C VAL A 323 -26.50 -41.76 -5.02
N LYS A 324 -27.17 -42.73 -4.42
CA LYS A 324 -26.97 -43.06 -3.00
C LYS A 324 -25.76 -43.98 -2.80
N GLU A 325 -25.76 -45.06 -3.57
CA GLU A 325 -24.75 -46.11 -3.62
C GLU A 325 -24.96 -46.86 -4.93
N ALA A 326 -23.96 -46.85 -5.82
CA ALA A 326 -24.04 -47.55 -7.09
C ALA A 326 -22.65 -47.74 -7.69
N ARG A 327 -22.56 -48.71 -8.62
CA ARG A 327 -21.43 -48.87 -9.53
C ARG A 327 -21.95 -48.65 -10.93
N PHE A 328 -21.41 -47.69 -11.66
CA PHE A 328 -21.94 -47.28 -12.95
C PHE A 328 -20.84 -46.68 -13.83
N ASN A 329 -21.02 -46.81 -15.14
CA ASN A 329 -20.23 -46.10 -16.15
C ASN A 329 -21.02 -44.86 -16.61
N VAL A 330 -20.31 -43.76 -16.85
CA VAL A 330 -20.89 -42.57 -17.49
C VAL A 330 -20.02 -42.19 -18.66
N TYR A 331 -20.65 -42.04 -19.82
CA TYR A 331 -20.04 -41.57 -21.05
C TYR A 331 -20.68 -40.24 -21.44
N SER A 332 -19.87 -39.20 -21.62
CA SER A 332 -20.32 -37.90 -22.11
C SER A 332 -19.31 -37.33 -23.10
N ARG A 333 -19.55 -37.61 -24.40
CA ARG A 333 -18.71 -37.19 -25.52
C ARG A 333 -19.55 -37.12 -26.80
N SER A 334 -19.10 -36.31 -27.76
CA SER A 334 -19.68 -36.25 -29.13
C SER A 334 -21.21 -36.15 -29.15
N GLU A 335 -21.77 -35.23 -28.36
CA GLU A 335 -23.23 -35.00 -28.20
C GLU A 335 -24.03 -36.18 -27.62
N MET A 336 -23.36 -37.22 -27.14
CA MET A 336 -23.99 -38.38 -26.52
C MET A 336 -23.71 -38.38 -25.02
N PHE A 337 -24.78 -38.51 -24.24
CA PHE A 337 -24.72 -38.72 -22.80
C PHE A 337 -25.35 -40.07 -22.47
N MET A 338 -24.56 -40.97 -21.89
CA MET A 338 -24.97 -42.34 -21.59
C MET A 338 -24.56 -42.73 -20.17
N VAL A 339 -25.44 -43.45 -19.49
CA VAL A 339 -25.26 -43.95 -18.13
C VAL A 339 -25.59 -45.43 -18.12
N GLU A 340 -24.65 -46.26 -17.67
CA GLU A 340 -24.81 -47.70 -17.59
C GLU A 340 -24.69 -48.15 -16.13
N CYS A 341 -25.80 -48.60 -15.55
CA CYS A 341 -25.86 -48.93 -14.12
C CYS A 341 -25.54 -50.41 -13.91
N LEU A 342 -24.35 -50.71 -13.38
CA LEU A 342 -23.92 -52.08 -13.11
C LEU A 342 -24.60 -52.61 -11.84
N THR A 343 -24.56 -51.85 -10.74
CA THR A 343 -25.17 -52.22 -9.46
C THR A 343 -25.80 -51.02 -8.78
N GLY A 344 -26.88 -51.25 -8.03
CA GLY A 344 -27.59 -50.19 -7.32
C GLY A 344 -28.56 -49.45 -8.22
N GLU A 345 -28.62 -48.13 -8.05
CA GLU A 345 -29.59 -47.26 -8.71
C GLU A 345 -29.02 -45.86 -8.92
N VAL A 346 -29.23 -45.34 -10.13
CA VAL A 346 -28.81 -43.99 -10.53
C VAL A 346 -30.04 -43.19 -10.95
N LEU A 347 -30.27 -42.07 -10.27
CA LEU A 347 -31.30 -41.11 -10.67
C LEU A 347 -30.65 -40.12 -11.65
N VAL A 348 -31.22 -39.96 -12.83
CA VAL A 348 -30.73 -39.09 -13.89
C VAL A 348 -31.75 -37.97 -14.09
N SER A 349 -31.32 -36.73 -13.93
CA SER A 349 -32.15 -35.55 -14.17
C SER A 349 -31.61 -34.80 -15.38
N THR A 350 -32.36 -34.86 -16.48
CA THR A 350 -32.10 -34.09 -17.70
C THR A 350 -33.31 -33.21 -18.02
N GLN A 351 -33.17 -32.24 -18.92
CA GLN A 351 -34.30 -31.38 -19.32
C GLN A 351 -35.51 -32.18 -19.85
N ARG A 352 -35.26 -33.29 -20.55
CA ARG A 352 -36.32 -34.13 -21.17
C ARG A 352 -36.62 -35.41 -20.40
N PHE A 353 -35.79 -35.75 -19.40
CA PHE A 353 -36.00 -36.86 -18.48
C PHE A 353 -35.88 -36.36 -17.03
N PRO A 354 -36.82 -35.50 -16.60
CA PRO A 354 -36.85 -35.05 -15.22
C PRO A 354 -37.11 -36.26 -14.32
N GLU A 355 -36.19 -36.53 -13.38
CA GLU A 355 -36.28 -37.62 -12.40
C GLU A 355 -36.25 -39.05 -13.00
N GLY A 356 -35.54 -39.22 -14.10
CA GLY A 356 -35.21 -40.51 -14.68
C GLY A 356 -34.54 -41.48 -13.69
N LYS A 357 -34.78 -42.77 -13.84
CA LYS A 357 -34.22 -43.80 -12.95
C LYS A 357 -33.66 -44.97 -13.73
N VAL A 358 -32.37 -45.24 -13.54
CA VAL A 358 -31.63 -46.34 -14.18
C VAL A 358 -31.25 -47.36 -13.11
N LYS A 359 -31.83 -48.56 -13.23
CA LYS A 359 -31.59 -49.68 -12.30
C LYS A 359 -30.42 -50.53 -12.77
N SER A 360 -29.83 -51.29 -11.86
CA SER A 360 -28.83 -52.31 -12.15
C SER A 360 -29.22 -53.19 -13.34
N GLY A 361 -28.28 -53.40 -14.27
CA GLY A 361 -28.50 -54.18 -15.49
C GLY A 361 -29.12 -53.40 -16.65
N TYR A 362 -29.39 -52.09 -16.47
CA TYR A 362 -29.92 -51.22 -17.51
C TYR A 362 -29.02 -50.01 -17.75
N GLY A 363 -29.15 -49.46 -18.95
CA GLY A 363 -28.53 -48.23 -19.40
C GLY A 363 -29.57 -47.23 -19.89
N PHE A 364 -29.14 -45.97 -19.91
CA PHE A 364 -29.85 -44.84 -20.51
C PHE A 364 -28.89 -44.13 -21.44
N ALA A 365 -29.37 -43.71 -22.61
CA ALA A 365 -28.62 -42.84 -23.51
C ALA A 365 -29.54 -41.71 -24.01
N ILE A 366 -28.96 -40.53 -24.19
CA ILE A 366 -29.59 -39.39 -24.84
C ILE A 366 -28.59 -38.75 -25.81
N HIS A 367 -29.05 -38.50 -27.02
CA HIS A 367 -28.35 -37.63 -27.96
C HIS A 367 -28.78 -36.18 -27.67
N GLN A 368 -27.88 -35.32 -27.23
CA GLN A 368 -28.20 -34.02 -26.65
C GLN A 368 -28.92 -33.09 -27.64
N SER A 369 -28.56 -33.14 -28.93
CA SER A 369 -29.21 -32.34 -29.99
C SER A 369 -30.59 -32.85 -30.42
N ALA A 370 -30.76 -34.17 -30.62
CA ALA A 370 -32.05 -34.76 -31.00
C ALA A 370 -33.00 -34.84 -29.80
N GLY A 371 -32.43 -35.03 -28.61
CA GLY A 371 -33.09 -35.22 -27.33
C GLY A 371 -34.01 -36.45 -27.26
N ASN A 372 -33.72 -37.46 -28.08
CA ASN A 372 -34.34 -38.78 -27.98
C ASN A 372 -33.66 -39.57 -26.87
N ILE A 373 -34.48 -40.10 -25.97
CA ILE A 373 -34.05 -40.90 -24.83
C ILE A 373 -34.23 -42.37 -25.17
N GLN A 374 -33.22 -43.18 -24.88
CA GLN A 374 -33.28 -44.63 -25.03
C GLN A 374 -32.92 -45.31 -23.70
N LEU A 375 -33.73 -46.28 -23.30
CA LEU A 375 -33.43 -47.22 -22.22
C LEU A 375 -33.13 -48.58 -22.85
N PHE A 376 -32.10 -49.25 -22.35
CA PHE A 376 -31.64 -50.54 -22.89
C PHE A 376 -31.09 -51.43 -21.79
N GLY A 377 -31.07 -52.74 -22.02
CA GLY A 377 -30.36 -53.68 -21.15
C GLY A 377 -28.86 -53.64 -21.42
N ILE A 378 -28.04 -53.77 -20.39
CA ILE A 378 -26.58 -53.77 -20.54
C ILE A 378 -25.98 -55.14 -20.22
N ASN A 379 -24.90 -55.48 -20.92
CA ASN A 379 -23.95 -56.46 -20.42
C ASN A 379 -22.96 -55.75 -19.50
N THR A 380 -23.03 -56.04 -18.20
CA THR A 380 -22.19 -55.35 -17.20
C THR A 380 -20.70 -55.59 -17.37
N MET A 381 -20.29 -56.68 -18.03
CA MET A 381 -18.88 -56.93 -18.34
C MET A 381 -18.38 -56.09 -19.52
N GLU A 382 -19.25 -55.84 -20.50
CA GLU A 382 -18.92 -55.04 -21.69
C GLU A 382 -18.87 -53.55 -21.34
N ALA A 383 -19.82 -53.04 -20.53
CA ALA A 383 -19.94 -51.63 -20.12
C ALA A 383 -18.67 -51.05 -19.44
N VAL A 384 -17.82 -51.90 -18.87
CA VAL A 384 -16.56 -51.49 -18.22
C VAL A 384 -15.33 -52.21 -18.78
N SER A 385 -15.47 -52.82 -19.96
CA SER A 385 -14.38 -53.55 -20.62
C SER A 385 -13.19 -52.65 -20.98
N TRP A 386 -13.45 -51.36 -21.23
CA TRP A 386 -12.42 -50.35 -21.54
C TRP A 386 -11.42 -50.15 -20.39
N ILE A 387 -11.82 -50.43 -19.14
CA ILE A 387 -10.91 -50.38 -17.99
C ILE A 387 -9.74 -51.37 -18.17
N ARG A 388 -9.99 -52.48 -18.87
CA ARG A 388 -9.00 -53.52 -19.21
C ARG A 388 -8.41 -53.37 -20.61
N GLY A 389 -8.73 -52.27 -21.31
CA GLY A 389 -8.23 -52.00 -22.65
C GLY A 389 -8.97 -52.72 -23.78
N SER A 390 -10.19 -53.21 -23.53
CA SER A 390 -11.06 -53.79 -24.57
C SER A 390 -12.23 -52.85 -24.84
N TYR A 391 -12.57 -52.60 -26.10
CA TYR A 391 -13.62 -51.67 -26.50
C TYR A 391 -14.62 -52.41 -27.36
N TYR A 392 -15.90 -52.36 -26.98
CA TYR A 392 -16.97 -53.13 -27.63
C TYR A 392 -18.07 -52.19 -28.12
N TYR A 393 -18.52 -52.40 -29.35
CA TYR A 393 -19.51 -51.58 -30.02
C TYR A 393 -20.55 -52.45 -30.71
N VAL A 394 -21.81 -52.05 -30.60
CA VAL A 394 -22.95 -52.65 -31.31
C VAL A 394 -23.68 -51.54 -32.03
N GLU A 395 -23.67 -51.58 -33.36
CA GLU A 395 -24.34 -50.60 -34.22
C GLU A 395 -24.01 -49.14 -33.88
N ALA A 396 -22.74 -48.87 -33.53
CA ALA A 396 -22.29 -47.53 -33.14
C ALA A 396 -21.81 -46.72 -34.36
N PRO A 397 -22.04 -45.40 -34.44
CA PRO A 397 -21.45 -44.57 -35.48
C PRO A 397 -19.92 -44.70 -35.52
N LEU A 398 -19.36 -44.85 -36.71
CA LEU A 398 -17.92 -45.03 -36.92
C LEU A 398 -17.12 -43.86 -36.32
N ARG A 399 -17.67 -42.63 -36.38
CA ARG A 399 -17.13 -41.46 -35.67
C ARG A 399 -16.77 -41.76 -34.22
N MET A 400 -17.68 -42.35 -33.45
CA MET A 400 -17.48 -42.65 -32.03
C MET A 400 -16.32 -43.63 -31.80
N VAL A 401 -16.15 -44.58 -32.72
CA VAL A 401 -15.10 -45.60 -32.67
C VAL A 401 -13.74 -45.00 -33.04
N LEU A 402 -13.69 -44.18 -34.10
CA LEU A 402 -12.47 -43.48 -34.52
C LEU A 402 -12.00 -42.47 -33.47
N ASP A 403 -12.92 -41.67 -32.92
CA ASP A 403 -12.61 -40.73 -31.85
C ASP A 403 -12.04 -41.47 -30.62
N GLU A 404 -12.49 -42.70 -30.34
CA GLU A 404 -11.94 -43.52 -29.26
C GLU A 404 -10.55 -44.06 -29.59
N LEU A 405 -10.29 -44.48 -30.84
CA LEU A 405 -8.95 -44.84 -31.28
C LEU A 405 -7.97 -43.67 -31.13
N GLU A 406 -8.37 -42.46 -31.54
CA GLU A 406 -7.57 -41.24 -31.35
C GLU A 406 -7.19 -41.03 -29.89
N ARG A 407 -8.16 -41.11 -28.97
CA ARG A 407 -7.92 -40.96 -27.53
C ARG A 407 -7.05 -42.07 -26.95
N GLN A 408 -7.23 -43.31 -27.39
CA GLN A 408 -6.52 -44.45 -26.80
C GLN A 408 -5.09 -44.59 -27.30
N PHE A 409 -4.82 -44.22 -28.54
CA PHE A 409 -3.49 -44.30 -29.12
C PHE A 409 -2.77 -42.95 -29.18
N CYS A 410 -3.43 -41.86 -28.79
CA CYS A 410 -2.90 -40.51 -28.87
C CYS A 410 -2.46 -40.14 -30.29
N ILE A 411 -3.33 -40.42 -31.25
CA ILE A 411 -3.15 -40.20 -32.68
C ILE A 411 -4.23 -39.27 -33.22
N GLU A 412 -4.00 -38.75 -34.42
CA GLU A 412 -4.97 -38.01 -35.22
C GLU A 412 -5.46 -38.89 -36.37
N ILE A 413 -6.78 -38.97 -36.59
CA ILE A 413 -7.41 -39.71 -37.67
C ILE A 413 -8.09 -38.73 -38.63
N GLN A 414 -7.66 -38.77 -39.89
CA GLN A 414 -8.25 -38.02 -40.98
C GLN A 414 -9.00 -38.97 -41.90
N THR A 415 -10.18 -38.58 -42.38
CA THR A 415 -11.02 -39.42 -43.23
C THR A 415 -11.30 -38.74 -44.57
N GLU A 416 -11.18 -39.51 -45.66
CA GLU A 416 -11.41 -39.05 -47.03
C GLU A 416 -12.45 -39.93 -47.72
N GLY A 417 -13.55 -39.33 -48.18
CA GLY A 417 -14.62 -40.07 -48.88
C GLY A 417 -15.41 -41.03 -48.00
N VAL A 418 -15.30 -40.94 -46.67
CA VAL A 418 -16.03 -41.80 -45.72
C VAL A 418 -17.06 -40.99 -44.94
N ASN A 419 -18.34 -41.38 -45.02
CA ASN A 419 -19.39 -40.79 -44.19
C ASN A 419 -19.42 -41.45 -42.80
N ILE A 420 -18.52 -41.00 -41.93
CA ILE A 420 -18.30 -41.62 -40.61
C ILE A 420 -19.42 -41.40 -39.59
N ASP A 421 -20.35 -40.47 -39.85
CA ASP A 421 -21.50 -40.25 -38.98
C ASP A 421 -22.67 -41.20 -39.31
N GLN A 422 -22.74 -41.70 -40.56
CA GLN A 422 -23.79 -42.65 -41.00
C GLN A 422 -23.30 -44.10 -41.08
N CYS A 423 -21.99 -44.32 -41.19
CA CYS A 423 -21.41 -45.67 -41.18
C CYS A 423 -21.50 -46.25 -39.76
N LEU A 424 -22.14 -47.41 -39.62
CA LEU A 424 -22.26 -48.11 -38.34
C LEU A 424 -21.21 -49.22 -38.23
N PHE A 425 -20.62 -49.34 -37.05
CA PHE A 425 -19.64 -50.36 -36.70
C PHE A 425 -20.18 -51.26 -35.57
N SER A 426 -20.07 -52.57 -35.79
CA SER A 426 -20.33 -53.61 -34.78
C SER A 426 -19.09 -54.48 -34.68
N GLY A 427 -18.50 -54.55 -33.49
CA GLY A 427 -17.25 -55.26 -33.29
C GLY A 427 -16.53 -54.79 -32.03
N HIS A 428 -15.26 -55.20 -31.92
CA HIS A 428 -14.42 -54.81 -30.80
C HIS A 428 -12.98 -54.60 -31.24
N PHE A 429 -12.25 -53.81 -30.47
CA PHE A 429 -10.80 -53.71 -30.58
C PHE A 429 -10.14 -53.73 -29.21
N ALA A 430 -8.86 -54.09 -29.17
CA ALA A 430 -8.04 -54.06 -27.97
C ALA A 430 -6.96 -52.98 -28.08
N LYS A 431 -6.69 -52.28 -26.98
CA LYS A 431 -5.61 -51.31 -26.84
C LYS A 431 -4.27 -51.99 -26.56
N THR A 432 -3.90 -52.93 -27.42
CA THR A 432 -2.63 -53.66 -27.36
C THR A 432 -1.71 -53.26 -28.50
N ASP A 433 -2.27 -53.16 -29.70
CA ASP A 433 -1.54 -52.82 -30.92
C ASP A 433 -2.41 -51.94 -31.83
N LEU A 434 -1.89 -50.78 -32.22
CA LEU A 434 -2.63 -49.80 -33.03
C LEU A 434 -3.02 -50.37 -34.39
N LYS A 435 -2.10 -51.08 -35.06
CA LYS A 435 -2.34 -51.62 -36.39
C LYS A 435 -3.41 -52.71 -36.35
N GLN A 436 -3.40 -53.56 -35.33
CA GLN A 436 -4.44 -54.55 -35.10
C GLN A 436 -5.79 -53.89 -34.81
N ALA A 437 -5.82 -52.86 -33.97
CA ALA A 437 -7.05 -52.12 -33.69
C ALA A 437 -7.63 -51.46 -34.96
N LEU A 438 -6.79 -50.81 -35.77
CA LEU A 438 -7.18 -50.25 -37.06
C LEU A 438 -7.68 -51.32 -38.04
N ASN A 439 -7.02 -52.48 -38.11
CA ASN A 439 -7.50 -53.61 -38.91
C ASN A 439 -8.86 -54.13 -38.46
N CYS A 440 -9.10 -54.25 -37.14
CA CYS A 440 -10.37 -54.68 -36.58
C CYS A 440 -11.52 -53.72 -36.93
N VAL A 441 -11.24 -52.43 -37.05
CA VAL A 441 -12.25 -51.41 -37.37
C VAL A 441 -12.42 -51.21 -38.88
N CYS A 442 -11.32 -51.06 -39.62
CA CYS A 442 -11.35 -50.67 -41.04
C CYS A 442 -11.68 -51.84 -41.97
N ASN A 443 -11.12 -53.03 -41.76
CA ASN A 443 -11.27 -54.14 -42.70
C ASN A 443 -12.72 -54.62 -42.87
N PRO A 444 -13.53 -54.78 -41.80
CA PRO A 444 -14.93 -55.18 -41.94
C PRO A 444 -15.78 -54.17 -42.73
N LEU A 445 -15.36 -52.91 -42.73
CA LEU A 445 -16.02 -51.81 -43.44
C LEU A 445 -15.45 -51.57 -44.84
N GLY A 446 -14.47 -52.37 -45.28
CA GLY A 446 -13.79 -52.17 -46.55
C GLY A 446 -13.01 -50.87 -46.63
N LEU A 447 -12.58 -50.30 -45.50
CA LEU A 447 -11.79 -49.07 -45.45
C LEU A 447 -10.30 -49.40 -45.51
N LYS A 448 -9.54 -48.54 -46.19
CA LYS A 448 -8.07 -48.57 -46.17
C LYS A 448 -7.54 -47.53 -45.22
N PHE A 449 -6.38 -47.80 -44.62
CA PHE A 449 -5.69 -46.83 -43.78
C PHE A 449 -4.19 -46.77 -44.10
N ILE A 450 -3.63 -45.58 -43.98
CA ILE A 450 -2.19 -45.31 -44.09
C ILE A 450 -1.75 -44.65 -42.78
N ILE A 451 -0.69 -45.19 -42.19
CA ILE A 451 -0.05 -44.61 -41.01
C ILE A 451 1.12 -43.76 -41.51
N ASP A 452 1.21 -42.52 -41.06
CA ASP A 452 2.33 -41.65 -41.39
C ASP A 452 3.67 -42.18 -40.84
N GLN A 453 4.78 -41.59 -41.27
CA GLN A 453 6.11 -42.05 -40.86
C GLN A 453 6.36 -41.93 -39.35
N LYS A 454 5.69 -41.01 -38.66
CA LYS A 454 5.85 -40.80 -37.22
C LYS A 454 4.89 -41.65 -36.38
N GLY A 455 3.88 -42.29 -36.99
CA GLY A 455 2.85 -43.04 -36.28
C GLY A 455 1.83 -42.16 -35.54
N SER A 456 1.78 -40.86 -35.84
CA SER A 456 0.92 -39.88 -35.18
C SER A 456 -0.34 -39.53 -35.95
N THR A 457 -0.33 -39.72 -37.28
CA THR A 457 -1.46 -39.34 -38.14
C THR A 457 -1.85 -40.51 -39.03
N ILE A 458 -3.15 -40.83 -39.04
CA ILE A 458 -3.72 -41.97 -39.77
C ILE A 458 -4.72 -41.42 -40.76
N THR A 459 -4.53 -41.71 -42.05
CA THR A 459 -5.49 -41.36 -43.10
C THR A 459 -6.33 -42.58 -43.44
N ILE A 460 -7.65 -42.48 -43.34
CA ILE A 460 -8.62 -43.54 -43.67
C ILE A 460 -9.40 -43.15 -44.92
N THR A 461 -9.41 -44.02 -45.93
CA THR A 461 -10.08 -43.77 -47.22
C THR A 461 -11.09 -44.87 -47.54
N SER A 462 -12.18 -44.51 -48.22
CA SER A 462 -13.09 -45.51 -48.82
C SER A 462 -12.38 -46.29 -49.95
N ASN A 463 -12.90 -47.47 -50.27
CA ASN A 463 -12.44 -48.28 -51.40
C ASN A 463 -13.09 -47.89 -52.75
N ASP A 464 -14.01 -46.92 -52.75
CA ASP A 464 -14.74 -46.47 -53.93
C ASP A 464 -13.92 -45.56 -54.87
#